data_AF-A0AAW2R366-F1
#
_entry.id   AF-A0AAW2R366-F1
#
_cell.length_a   1.000
_cell.length_b   1.000
_cell.length_c   1.000
_cell.angle_alpha   90.00
_cell.angle_beta   90.00
_cell.angle_gamma   90.00
#
_symmetry.space_group_name_H-M   'P 1'
#
loop_
_entity.id
_entity.type
_entity.pdbx_description
1 polymer ?
#
loop_
_entity_poly.entity_id
_entity_poly.type
_entity_poly.pdbx_seq_one_letter_code
_entity_poly.pdbx_strand_id
1 'polypeptide(L)'
;MFLTMVILGPSNPKRLIDVYLEPLIDGLLQLWHIGVRTHDHTTNRAFMMRAVLMWNVNDLSAYGMASGWSIAGIMGCPICMDDTRAFHLQHGRKACYFDYHRRFLPQDHPYRRNKKAFTKYRQERNIARPTLTGEEIRVRMEEYSSAIKQPLTHPPGYGTDHKWMKKSIFWDLPYCTTHLIWHNFDVMYIEKNVFDNIFNTIMDIKEKSKDNRNAWKDLAIICNRPELHIDECRPNVMPKAVYTLTKDQKRKVCEWVKCLRFSDGYSSNLFRCVDMTELRLHSMKSHDCHIFMQKLIPVAFLEMVPEHV
;
A
#
# COMPACT_ATOMS: atom_id res chain seq x y z
N MET A 1 -4.14 -19.08 -15.46
CA MET A 1 -4.28 -18.12 -16.58
C MET A 1 -4.31 -16.72 -15.98
N PHE A 2 -3.36 -15.85 -16.34
CA PHE A 2 -3.38 -14.44 -15.94
C PHE A 2 -3.96 -13.65 -17.09
N LEU A 3 -5.03 -12.89 -16.84
CA LEU A 3 -5.54 -11.93 -17.80
C LEU A 3 -4.91 -10.58 -17.47
N THR A 4 -4.14 -10.04 -18.41
CA THR A 4 -3.52 -8.72 -18.26
C THR A 4 -4.23 -7.74 -19.19
N MET A 5 -4.76 -6.65 -18.62
CA MET A 5 -5.35 -5.56 -19.36
C MET A 5 -4.45 -4.33 -19.23
N VAL A 6 -3.94 -3.83 -20.35
CA VAL A 6 -3.15 -2.60 -20.41
C VAL A 6 -4.03 -1.50 -20.99
N ILE A 7 -4.40 -0.52 -20.16
CA ILE A 7 -5.14 0.67 -20.61
C ILE A 7 -4.10 1.71 -21.05
N LEU A 8 -3.90 1.84 -22.36
CA LEU A 8 -3.00 2.83 -22.94
C LEU A 8 -3.72 4.17 -23.07
N GLY A 9 -3.11 5.24 -22.59
CA GLY A 9 -3.63 6.59 -22.76
C GLY A 9 -2.83 7.64 -22.00
N PRO A 10 -2.89 8.92 -22.41
CA PRO A 10 -2.19 10.01 -21.72
C PRO A 10 -2.80 10.33 -20.34
N SER A 11 -4.03 9.88 -20.09
CA SER A 11 -4.82 10.23 -18.92
C SER A 11 -5.27 8.98 -18.17
N ASN A 12 -5.24 9.06 -16.84
CA ASN A 12 -5.76 8.01 -15.96
C ASN A 12 -7.30 7.89 -16.13
N PRO A 13 -7.85 6.68 -16.34
CA PRO A 13 -9.27 6.47 -16.59
C PRO A 13 -10.18 6.78 -15.38
N LYS A 14 -9.62 6.86 -14.17
CA LYS A 14 -10.33 7.15 -12.92
C LYS A 14 -11.57 6.27 -12.80
N ARG A 15 -12.75 6.87 -12.59
CA ARG A 15 -14.01 6.16 -12.45
C ARG A 15 -14.44 5.43 -13.74
N LEU A 16 -13.98 5.88 -14.91
CA LEU A 16 -14.33 5.32 -16.21
C LEU A 16 -13.57 4.03 -16.54
N ILE A 17 -12.75 3.52 -15.62
CA ILE A 17 -12.12 2.20 -15.77
C ILE A 17 -13.14 1.10 -16.06
N ASP A 18 -14.38 1.24 -15.58
CA ASP A 18 -15.45 0.25 -15.81
C ASP A 18 -15.79 0.08 -17.28
N VAL A 19 -15.70 1.16 -18.10
CA VAL A 19 -15.95 1.09 -19.55
C VAL A 19 -14.96 0.13 -20.22
N TYR A 20 -13.72 0.11 -19.75
CA TYR A 20 -12.69 -0.80 -20.26
C TYR A 20 -12.88 -2.23 -19.74
N LEU A 21 -13.55 -2.39 -18.61
CA LEU A 21 -13.83 -3.69 -17.98
C LEU A 21 -15.13 -4.33 -18.48
N GLU A 22 -16.01 -3.62 -19.18
CA GLU A 22 -17.26 -4.17 -19.73
C GLU A 22 -17.04 -5.46 -20.54
N PRO A 23 -16.12 -5.52 -21.52
CA PRO A 23 -15.90 -6.76 -22.28
C PRO A 23 -15.41 -7.92 -21.42
N LEU A 24 -14.67 -7.63 -20.35
CA LEU A 24 -14.24 -8.63 -19.39
C LEU A 24 -15.43 -9.19 -18.61
N ILE A 25 -16.31 -8.32 -18.13
CA ILE A 25 -17.50 -8.72 -17.38
C ILE A 25 -18.43 -9.55 -18.26
N ASP A 26 -18.65 -9.16 -19.52
CA ASP A 26 -19.43 -9.93 -20.48
C ASP A 26 -18.85 -11.34 -20.71
N GLY A 27 -17.52 -11.43 -20.89
CA GLY A 27 -16.83 -12.72 -21.00
C GLY A 27 -16.95 -13.58 -19.74
N LEU A 28 -16.86 -12.98 -18.55
CA LEU A 28 -17.03 -13.69 -17.28
C LEU A 28 -18.48 -14.19 -17.09
N LEU A 29 -19.47 -13.40 -17.49
CA LEU A 29 -20.88 -13.79 -17.48
C LEU A 29 -21.13 -14.96 -18.45
N GLN A 30 -20.54 -14.91 -19.67
CA GLN A 30 -20.61 -16.01 -20.63
C GLN A 30 -20.01 -17.28 -20.06
N LEU A 31 -18.81 -17.20 -19.46
CA LEU A 31 -18.12 -18.33 -18.83
C LEU A 31 -18.89 -18.90 -17.64
N TRP A 32 -19.62 -18.07 -16.90
CA TRP A 32 -20.40 -18.50 -15.75
C TRP A 32 -21.71 -19.19 -16.13
N HIS A 33 -22.54 -18.55 -16.97
CA HIS A 33 -23.88 -19.02 -17.30
C HIS A 33 -23.88 -20.14 -18.34
N ILE A 34 -23.12 -19.98 -19.42
CA ILE A 34 -23.13 -20.87 -20.59
C ILE A 34 -21.90 -21.78 -20.53
N GLY A 35 -20.72 -21.19 -20.41
CA GLY A 35 -19.42 -21.83 -20.63
C GLY A 35 -18.95 -21.70 -22.07
N VAL A 36 -17.66 -21.99 -22.30
CA VAL A 36 -17.04 -21.96 -23.64
C VAL A 36 -16.43 -23.33 -23.93
N ARG A 37 -16.65 -23.87 -25.13
CA ARG A 37 -16.04 -25.13 -25.53
C ARG A 37 -14.54 -24.94 -25.70
N THR A 38 -13.74 -25.65 -24.92
CA THR A 38 -12.28 -25.54 -24.90
C THR A 38 -11.65 -26.92 -24.99
N HIS A 39 -10.39 -26.98 -25.42
CA HIS A 39 -9.65 -28.22 -25.58
C HIS A 39 -8.58 -28.35 -24.49
N ASP A 40 -8.59 -29.45 -23.76
CA ASP A 40 -7.50 -29.80 -22.86
C ASP A 40 -6.40 -30.52 -23.64
N HIS A 41 -5.21 -29.91 -23.69
CA HIS A 41 -4.05 -30.47 -24.38
C HIS A 41 -3.56 -31.78 -23.75
N THR A 42 -3.67 -31.92 -22.42
CA THR A 42 -3.12 -33.10 -21.70
C THR A 42 -3.97 -34.33 -21.94
N THR A 43 -5.30 -34.18 -21.89
CA THR A 43 -6.24 -35.30 -22.09
C THR A 43 -6.69 -35.45 -23.55
N ASN A 44 -6.34 -34.49 -24.42
CA ASN A 44 -6.76 -34.41 -25.82
C ASN A 44 -8.28 -34.48 -26.00
N ARG A 45 -9.04 -33.85 -25.09
CA ARG A 45 -10.49 -33.86 -25.07
C ARG A 45 -11.05 -32.44 -25.05
N ALA A 46 -12.15 -32.25 -25.77
CA ALA A 46 -12.95 -31.05 -25.64
C ALA A 46 -13.82 -31.13 -24.38
N PHE A 47 -13.87 -30.04 -23.62
CA PHE A 47 -14.75 -29.89 -22.46
C PHE A 47 -15.41 -28.51 -22.47
N MET A 48 -16.48 -28.37 -21.69
CA MET A 48 -17.13 -27.07 -21.48
C MET A 48 -16.43 -26.35 -20.33
N MET A 49 -15.65 -25.32 -20.64
CA MET A 49 -14.96 -24.53 -19.64
C MET A 49 -15.93 -23.51 -19.02
N ARG A 50 -15.98 -23.51 -17.68
CA ARG A 50 -16.58 -22.45 -16.87
C ARG A 50 -15.50 -21.83 -16.00
N ALA A 51 -15.63 -20.55 -15.70
CA ALA A 51 -14.65 -19.83 -14.90
C ALA A 51 -15.31 -18.80 -13.99
N VAL A 52 -14.62 -18.48 -12.90
CA VAL A 52 -15.00 -17.47 -11.91
C VAL A 52 -13.79 -16.57 -11.69
N LEU A 53 -14.03 -15.27 -11.58
CA LEU A 53 -13.01 -14.32 -11.16
C LEU A 53 -12.84 -14.38 -9.65
N MET A 54 -11.72 -14.94 -9.18
CA MET A 54 -11.44 -15.04 -7.73
C MET A 54 -11.11 -13.69 -7.10
N TRP A 55 -10.25 -12.89 -7.73
CA TRP A 55 -9.87 -11.55 -7.27
C TRP A 55 -9.09 -10.83 -8.36
N ASN A 56 -8.97 -9.50 -8.25
CA ASN A 56 -8.00 -8.71 -9.00
C ASN A 56 -6.81 -8.32 -8.12
N VAL A 57 -5.64 -8.11 -8.74
CA VAL A 57 -4.42 -7.63 -8.07
C VAL A 57 -4.12 -6.25 -8.62
N ASN A 58 -4.09 -5.25 -7.76
CA ASN A 58 -3.99 -3.84 -8.13
C ASN A 58 -3.02 -3.11 -7.20
N ASP A 59 -2.32 -2.10 -7.72
CA ASP A 59 -1.77 -1.08 -6.82
C ASP A 59 -2.90 -0.32 -6.08
N LEU A 60 -2.56 0.49 -5.09
CA LEU A 60 -3.56 1.22 -4.31
C LEU A 60 -4.44 2.16 -5.17
N SER A 61 -3.87 2.75 -6.22
CA SER A 61 -4.60 3.67 -7.09
C SER A 61 -5.61 2.93 -7.96
N ALA A 62 -5.19 1.85 -8.60
CA ALA A 62 -6.02 0.96 -9.38
C ALA A 62 -7.09 0.28 -8.52
N TYR A 63 -6.76 -0.08 -7.27
CA TYR A 63 -7.74 -0.56 -6.30
C TYR A 63 -8.89 0.45 -6.16
N GLY A 64 -8.58 1.71 -5.84
CA GLY A 64 -9.60 2.73 -5.63
C GLY A 64 -10.50 2.96 -6.85
N MET A 65 -9.93 2.88 -8.05
CA MET A 65 -10.69 2.97 -9.30
C MET A 65 -11.58 1.75 -9.53
N ALA A 66 -11.05 0.55 -9.28
CA ALA A 66 -11.74 -0.72 -9.50
C ALA A 66 -12.86 -0.94 -8.48
N SER A 67 -12.64 -0.60 -7.22
CA SER A 67 -13.65 -0.76 -6.16
C SER A 67 -14.72 0.33 -6.19
N GLY A 68 -14.38 1.52 -6.71
CA GLY A 68 -15.24 2.69 -6.62
C GLY A 68 -15.08 3.48 -5.31
N TRP A 69 -14.15 3.09 -4.44
CA TRP A 69 -13.81 3.81 -3.21
C TRP A 69 -12.66 4.80 -3.44
N SER A 70 -12.88 6.09 -3.17
CA SER A 70 -11.83 7.10 -3.26
C SER A 70 -10.78 6.92 -2.16
N ILE A 71 -9.53 6.70 -2.57
CA ILE A 71 -8.39 6.46 -1.66
C ILE A 71 -7.77 7.74 -1.08
N ALA A 72 -8.35 8.91 -1.38
CA ALA A 72 -7.79 10.20 -0.99
C ALA A 72 -8.17 10.62 0.44
N GLY A 73 -7.18 11.10 1.18
CA GLY A 73 -7.36 11.67 2.52
C GLY A 73 -7.38 10.61 3.63
N ILE A 74 -8.08 10.92 4.73
CA ILE A 74 -8.12 10.12 5.97
C ILE A 74 -9.07 8.91 5.89
N MET A 75 -10.04 8.93 4.97
CA MET A 75 -10.91 7.80 4.65
C MET A 75 -10.44 7.01 3.43
N GLY A 76 -9.14 7.02 3.16
CA GLY A 76 -8.56 6.42 1.98
C GLY A 76 -8.44 4.89 2.02
N CYS A 77 -8.63 4.27 3.19
CA CYS A 77 -8.56 2.81 3.31
C CYS A 77 -9.88 2.17 2.87
N PRO A 78 -9.92 1.35 1.80
CA PRO A 78 -11.15 0.73 1.32
C PRO A 78 -11.65 -0.42 2.21
N ILE A 79 -10.81 -0.91 3.13
CA ILE A 79 -11.18 -1.97 4.09
C ILE A 79 -11.80 -1.34 5.35
N CYS A 80 -11.14 -0.32 5.89
CA CYS A 80 -11.61 0.38 7.09
C CYS A 80 -12.75 1.35 6.78
N MET A 81 -12.80 1.88 5.56
CA MET A 81 -13.79 2.83 5.07
C MET A 81 -13.91 4.05 6.02
N ASP A 82 -15.12 4.26 6.54
CA ASP A 82 -15.53 5.26 7.52
C ASP A 82 -15.03 4.96 8.94
N ASP A 83 -14.77 3.69 9.28
CA ASP A 83 -14.20 3.30 10.58
C ASP A 83 -12.69 3.49 10.56
N THR A 84 -12.24 4.74 10.54
CA THR A 84 -10.81 5.10 10.57
C THR A 84 -10.56 6.18 11.61
N ARG A 85 -9.40 6.12 12.27
CA ARG A 85 -8.90 7.22 13.12
C ARG A 85 -7.71 7.92 12.49
N ALA A 86 -7.57 7.80 11.18
CA ALA A 86 -6.58 8.56 10.45
C ALA A 86 -6.84 10.06 10.62
N PHE A 87 -5.77 10.82 10.63
CA PHE A 87 -5.80 12.26 10.85
C PHE A 87 -4.83 12.94 9.90
N HIS A 88 -5.01 14.24 9.66
CA HIS A 88 -4.02 15.01 8.92
C HIS A 88 -2.92 15.47 9.88
N LEU A 89 -1.67 15.26 9.48
CA LEU A 89 -0.51 15.80 10.20
C LEU A 89 -0.62 17.33 10.29
N GLN A 90 -0.29 17.90 11.45
CA GLN A 90 -0.46 19.33 11.70
C GLN A 90 0.50 20.16 10.85
N HIS A 91 1.76 19.72 10.72
CA HIS A 91 2.78 20.39 9.93
C HIS A 91 2.93 19.78 8.53
N GLY A 92 2.94 18.46 8.43
CA GLY A 92 3.09 17.74 7.17
C GLY A 92 1.84 17.78 6.27
N ARG A 93 0.65 18.08 6.83
CA ARG A 93 -0.66 18.15 6.14
C ARG A 93 -1.13 16.87 5.43
N LYS A 94 -0.32 15.82 5.41
CA LYS A 94 -0.67 14.52 4.83
C LYS A 94 -1.59 13.73 5.74
N ALA A 95 -2.46 12.92 5.13
CA ALA A 95 -3.22 11.91 5.88
C ALA A 95 -2.26 10.88 6.49
N CYS A 96 -2.48 10.57 7.77
CA CYS A 96 -1.65 9.69 8.56
C CYS A 96 -2.53 8.62 9.21
N TYR A 97 -2.11 7.37 9.05
CA TYR A 97 -2.78 6.18 9.62
C TYR A 97 -1.97 5.61 10.80
N PHE A 98 -1.07 6.42 11.38
CA PHE A 98 -0.21 6.00 12.48
C PHE A 98 -1.06 5.53 13.66
N ASP A 99 -0.57 4.49 14.32
CA ASP A 99 -1.18 3.87 15.51
C ASP A 99 -2.56 3.20 15.33
N TYR A 100 -3.17 3.33 14.16
CA TYR A 100 -4.47 2.72 13.88
C TYR A 100 -4.42 1.18 13.81
N HIS A 101 -3.27 0.61 13.42
CA HIS A 101 -3.09 -0.83 13.22
C HIS A 101 -3.13 -1.68 14.51
N ARG A 102 -2.93 -1.09 15.70
CA ARG A 102 -2.90 -1.85 16.96
C ARG A 102 -4.24 -2.48 17.34
N ARG A 103 -5.35 -1.97 16.80
CA ARG A 103 -6.70 -2.51 17.06
C ARG A 103 -6.93 -3.89 16.46
N PHE A 104 -6.11 -4.29 15.48
CA PHE A 104 -6.16 -5.60 14.82
C PHE A 104 -5.35 -6.67 15.57
N LEU A 105 -4.57 -6.29 16.59
CA LEU A 105 -3.83 -7.23 17.42
C LEU A 105 -4.75 -7.89 18.47
N PRO A 106 -4.41 -9.10 18.95
CA PRO A 106 -5.10 -9.74 20.07
C PRO A 106 -5.23 -8.81 21.28
N GLN A 107 -6.30 -8.95 22.07
CA GLN A 107 -6.61 -7.95 23.09
C GLN A 107 -5.53 -7.80 24.17
N ASP A 108 -4.87 -8.91 24.48
CA ASP A 108 -3.79 -9.07 25.45
C ASP A 108 -2.39 -8.76 24.88
N HIS A 109 -2.30 -8.49 23.57
CA HIS A 109 -1.01 -8.24 22.91
C HIS A 109 -0.25 -7.05 23.56
N PRO A 110 1.03 -7.20 23.94
CA PRO A 110 1.79 -6.17 24.66
C PRO A 110 1.80 -4.78 23.99
N TYR A 111 1.86 -4.74 22.66
CA TYR A 111 1.84 -3.47 21.90
C TYR A 111 0.57 -2.64 22.11
N ARG A 112 -0.58 -3.25 22.42
CA ARG A 112 -1.81 -2.49 22.73
C ARG A 112 -1.66 -1.67 24.02
N ARG A 113 -0.80 -2.09 24.94
CA ARG A 113 -0.50 -1.39 26.20
C ARG A 113 0.73 -0.48 26.12
N ASN A 114 1.50 -0.55 25.03
CA ASN A 114 2.72 0.22 24.85
C ASN A 114 2.42 1.71 24.61
N LYS A 115 2.73 2.53 25.62
CA LYS A 115 2.53 3.99 25.62
C LYS A 115 3.72 4.80 25.12
N LYS A 116 4.85 4.13 24.83
CA LYS A 116 6.13 4.76 24.46
C LYS A 116 6.41 4.60 22.97
N ALA A 117 6.24 3.41 22.39
CA ALA A 117 6.59 3.15 20.99
C ALA A 117 5.59 3.69 19.95
N PHE A 118 4.37 3.96 20.38
CA PHE A 118 3.27 4.43 19.52
C PHE A 118 2.85 5.86 19.90
N THR A 119 1.57 6.22 19.69
CA THR A 119 1.05 7.52 20.14
C THR A 119 1.31 7.70 21.63
N LYS A 120 1.90 8.84 21.98
CA LYS A 120 2.33 9.13 23.35
C LYS A 120 1.18 8.96 24.34
N TYR A 121 1.46 8.21 25.40
CA TYR A 121 0.54 7.99 26.53
C TYR A 121 -0.77 7.23 26.20
N ARG A 122 -0.90 6.68 24.98
CA ARG A 122 -2.11 6.01 24.52
C ARG A 122 -2.03 4.49 24.65
N GLN A 123 -3.06 3.90 25.24
CA GLN A 123 -3.36 2.47 25.14
C GLN A 123 -4.48 2.24 24.12
N GLU A 124 -4.36 1.18 23.33
CA GLU A 124 -5.42 0.78 22.40
C GLU A 124 -6.32 -0.26 23.06
N ARG A 125 -7.60 0.08 23.23
CA ARG A 125 -8.62 -0.81 23.81
C ARG A 125 -9.68 -1.22 22.80
N ASN A 126 -9.78 -0.50 21.69
CA ASN A 126 -10.80 -0.68 20.68
C ASN A 126 -10.49 -1.90 19.82
N ILE A 127 -11.54 -2.60 19.43
CA ILE A 127 -11.47 -3.78 18.58
C ILE A 127 -11.68 -3.33 17.14
N ALA A 128 -10.98 -3.94 16.18
CA ALA A 128 -11.29 -3.77 14.77
C ALA A 128 -12.76 -4.08 14.49
N ARG A 129 -13.44 -3.24 13.69
CA ARG A 129 -14.76 -3.61 13.17
C ARG A 129 -14.61 -4.89 12.35
N PRO A 130 -15.54 -5.85 12.45
CA PRO A 130 -15.56 -7.00 11.56
C PRO A 130 -15.54 -6.55 10.10
N THR A 131 -14.86 -7.32 9.25
CA THR A 131 -14.90 -7.08 7.81
C THR A 131 -16.34 -7.22 7.34
N LEU A 132 -16.81 -6.26 6.54
CA LEU A 132 -18.16 -6.34 5.97
C LEU A 132 -18.26 -7.55 5.03
N THR A 133 -19.39 -8.24 5.12
CA THR A 133 -19.76 -9.29 4.19
C THR A 133 -20.07 -8.72 2.80
N GLY A 134 -19.95 -9.55 1.76
CA GLY A 134 -20.31 -9.14 0.41
C GLY A 134 -21.77 -8.68 0.29
N GLU A 135 -22.67 -9.24 1.10
CA GLU A 135 -24.07 -8.86 1.15
C GLU A 135 -24.29 -7.47 1.78
N GLU A 136 -23.63 -7.18 2.90
CA GLU A 136 -23.67 -5.85 3.51
C GLU A 136 -23.11 -4.77 2.58
N ILE A 137 -22.04 -5.09 1.83
CA ILE A 137 -21.49 -4.18 0.83
C ILE A 137 -22.47 -4.04 -0.34
N ARG A 138 -23.09 -5.12 -0.82
CA ARG A 138 -24.08 -5.09 -1.91
C ARG A 138 -25.24 -4.15 -1.58
N VAL A 139 -25.81 -4.25 -0.37
CA VAL A 139 -26.89 -3.36 0.08
C VAL A 139 -26.43 -1.90 0.06
N ARG A 140 -25.22 -1.61 0.54
CA ARG A 140 -24.64 -0.25 0.45
C ARG A 140 -24.41 0.19 -0.99
N MET A 141 -24.14 -0.73 -1.92
CA MET A 141 -23.93 -0.43 -3.33
C MET A 141 -25.23 -0.15 -4.10
N GLU A 142 -26.40 -0.59 -3.60
CA GLU A 142 -27.69 -0.38 -4.28
C GLU A 142 -28.06 1.10 -4.40
N GLU A 143 -27.59 1.93 -3.48
CA GLU A 143 -27.80 3.39 -3.50
C GLU A 143 -26.97 4.10 -4.59
N TYR A 144 -25.99 3.43 -5.18
CA TYR A 144 -25.08 4.00 -6.16
C TYR A 144 -25.32 3.41 -7.56
N SER A 145 -25.35 4.26 -8.58
CA SER A 145 -25.41 3.82 -9.98
C SER A 145 -24.01 3.58 -10.59
N SER A 146 -23.96 2.93 -11.75
CA SER A 146 -22.73 2.69 -12.52
C SER A 146 -22.01 4.00 -12.90
N ALA A 147 -20.68 3.95 -13.08
CA ALA A 147 -19.85 5.11 -13.42
C ALA A 147 -20.34 5.92 -14.64
N ILE A 148 -20.97 5.25 -15.60
CA ILE A 148 -21.47 5.83 -16.86
C ILE A 148 -22.78 6.63 -16.64
N LYS A 149 -23.60 6.20 -15.67
CA LYS A 149 -24.91 6.80 -15.37
C LYS A 149 -24.84 7.92 -14.34
N GLN A 150 -23.73 8.02 -13.59
CA GLN A 150 -23.55 9.07 -12.57
C GLN A 150 -23.02 10.38 -13.17
N PRO A 151 -23.61 11.54 -12.81
CA PRO A 151 -23.00 12.84 -13.06
C PRO A 151 -21.56 12.89 -12.54
N LEU A 152 -20.72 13.78 -13.07
CA LEU A 152 -19.31 13.95 -12.62
C LEU A 152 -19.18 14.49 -11.18
N THR A 153 -20.29 14.69 -10.47
CA THR A 153 -20.35 15.20 -9.11
C THR A 153 -20.26 14.09 -8.07
N HIS A 154 -19.85 14.47 -6.86
CA HIS A 154 -19.80 13.56 -5.73
C HIS A 154 -21.21 13.21 -5.22
N PRO A 155 -21.47 11.95 -4.80
CA PRO A 155 -22.71 11.61 -4.13
C PRO A 155 -22.89 12.39 -2.81
N PRO A 156 -24.13 12.61 -2.34
CA PRO A 156 -24.39 13.16 -1.00
C PRO A 156 -23.67 12.35 0.08
N GLY A 157 -23.11 13.01 1.10
CA GLY A 157 -22.32 12.34 2.15
C GLY A 157 -20.87 12.00 1.78
N TYR A 158 -20.45 12.27 0.54
CA TYR A 158 -19.06 12.06 0.13
C TYR A 158 -18.10 12.96 0.91
N GLY A 159 -17.07 12.34 1.49
CA GLY A 159 -16.03 13.02 2.25
C GLY A 159 -16.37 13.26 3.71
N THR A 160 -17.62 13.05 4.12
CA THR A 160 -18.06 13.05 5.52
C THR A 160 -18.36 11.62 5.98
N ASP A 161 -19.30 10.95 5.34
CA ASP A 161 -19.84 9.66 5.76
C ASP A 161 -19.19 8.51 4.99
N HIS A 162 -18.84 8.75 3.73
CA HIS A 162 -18.22 7.74 2.87
C HIS A 162 -17.29 8.34 1.81
N LYS A 163 -16.60 7.48 1.06
CA LYS A 163 -15.79 7.85 -0.11
C LYS A 163 -16.17 7.09 -1.40
N TRP A 164 -17.34 6.45 -1.42
CA TRP A 164 -17.91 5.89 -2.65
C TRP A 164 -18.08 6.94 -3.75
N MET A 165 -17.61 6.60 -4.94
CA MET A 165 -17.66 7.42 -6.16
C MET A 165 -18.57 6.81 -7.23
N LYS A 166 -18.84 5.50 -7.14
CA LYS A 166 -19.62 4.71 -8.09
C LYS A 166 -19.90 3.32 -7.49
N LYS A 167 -20.89 2.62 -8.05
CA LYS A 167 -20.96 1.15 -7.97
C LYS A 167 -19.96 0.55 -8.96
N SER A 168 -19.07 -0.31 -8.47
CA SER A 168 -18.12 -1.04 -9.32
C SER A 168 -18.84 -2.04 -10.23
N ILE A 169 -18.37 -2.18 -11.47
CA ILE A 169 -18.92 -3.14 -12.45
C ILE A 169 -18.77 -4.60 -12.01
N PHE A 170 -17.81 -4.91 -11.12
CA PHE A 170 -17.64 -6.27 -10.59
C PHE A 170 -18.86 -6.75 -9.78
N TRP A 171 -19.69 -5.83 -9.27
CA TRP A 171 -20.93 -6.16 -8.57
C TRP A 171 -22.03 -6.70 -9.47
N ASP A 172 -21.87 -6.61 -10.80
CA ASP A 172 -22.82 -7.19 -11.75
C ASP A 172 -22.58 -8.69 -11.98
N LEU A 173 -21.49 -9.25 -11.43
CA LEU A 173 -21.23 -10.69 -11.45
C LEU A 173 -22.14 -11.43 -10.44
N PRO A 174 -22.80 -12.55 -10.81
CA PRO A 174 -23.79 -13.21 -9.95
C PRO A 174 -23.26 -13.76 -8.63
N TYR A 175 -21.96 -14.07 -8.58
CA TYR A 175 -21.27 -14.63 -7.42
C TYR A 175 -20.62 -13.53 -6.55
N CYS A 176 -21.01 -12.27 -6.72
CA CYS A 176 -20.28 -11.16 -6.14
C CYS A 176 -20.29 -11.11 -4.61
N THR A 177 -21.40 -11.52 -4.01
CA THR A 177 -21.62 -11.49 -2.56
C THR A 177 -20.88 -12.61 -1.82
N THR A 178 -20.55 -13.69 -2.51
CA THR A 178 -19.83 -14.83 -1.93
C THR A 178 -18.31 -14.64 -1.95
N HIS A 179 -17.81 -13.63 -2.66
CA HIS A 179 -16.39 -13.33 -2.74
C HIS A 179 -15.94 -12.47 -1.55
N LEU A 180 -15.16 -13.09 -0.65
CA LEU A 180 -14.60 -12.41 0.53
C LEU A 180 -13.43 -11.48 0.19
N ILE A 181 -12.71 -11.76 -0.90
CA ILE A 181 -11.50 -11.03 -1.29
C ILE A 181 -11.66 -10.61 -2.74
N TRP A 182 -12.15 -9.39 -2.98
CA TRP A 182 -12.34 -8.88 -4.33
C TRP A 182 -11.11 -8.24 -4.93
N HIS A 183 -10.44 -7.44 -4.10
CA HIS A 183 -9.35 -6.59 -4.51
C HIS A 183 -8.14 -6.88 -3.62
N ASN A 184 -7.10 -7.40 -4.25
CA ASN A 184 -5.81 -7.63 -3.63
C ASN A 184 -4.84 -6.52 -3.99
N PHE A 185 -3.94 -6.23 -3.07
CA PHE A 185 -2.85 -5.31 -3.33
C PHE A 185 -1.72 -6.00 -4.10
N ASP A 186 -1.16 -5.30 -5.08
CA ASP A 186 0.13 -5.64 -5.65
C ASP A 186 1.21 -5.36 -4.60
N VAL A 187 1.61 -6.43 -3.90
CA VAL A 187 2.60 -6.38 -2.83
C VAL A 187 3.93 -5.86 -3.32
N MET A 188 4.37 -6.22 -4.53
CA MET A 188 5.69 -5.83 -5.06
C MET A 188 5.81 -4.31 -5.19
N TYR A 189 4.77 -3.65 -5.69
CA TYR A 189 4.78 -2.19 -5.83
C TYR A 189 4.76 -1.49 -4.47
N ILE A 190 3.94 -1.97 -3.53
CA ILE A 190 3.88 -1.43 -2.17
C ILE A 190 5.22 -1.57 -1.47
N GLU A 191 5.79 -2.76 -1.53
CA GLU A 191 7.06 -3.08 -0.90
C GLU A 191 8.20 -2.24 -1.45
N LYS A 192 8.25 -2.01 -2.77
CA LYS A 192 9.20 -1.08 -3.35
C LYS A 192 9.09 0.32 -2.74
N ASN A 193 7.87 0.84 -2.59
CA ASN A 193 7.66 2.16 -1.99
C ASN A 193 8.06 2.19 -0.50
N VAL A 194 7.78 1.13 0.25
CA VAL A 194 8.19 0.98 1.65
C VAL A 194 9.72 0.94 1.74
N PHE A 195 10.37 0.11 0.94
CA PHE A 195 11.82 0.01 0.84
C PHE A 195 12.44 1.37 0.54
N ASP A 196 11.99 2.03 -0.52
CA ASP A 196 12.54 3.33 -0.92
C ASP A 196 12.40 4.35 0.21
N ASN A 197 11.25 4.39 0.90
CA ASN A 197 11.06 5.32 2.02
C ASN A 197 11.99 5.02 3.20
N ILE A 198 12.10 3.76 3.63
CA ILE A 198 12.95 3.35 4.75
C ILE A 198 14.43 3.55 4.39
N PHE A 199 14.87 2.97 3.28
CA PHE A 199 16.26 2.98 2.86
C PHE A 199 16.78 4.40 2.62
N ASN A 200 16.03 5.25 1.89
CA ASN A 200 16.44 6.63 1.65
C ASN A 200 16.44 7.50 2.93
N THR A 201 15.65 7.12 3.94
CA THR A 201 15.61 7.81 5.24
C THR A 201 16.83 7.44 6.09
N ILE A 202 17.17 6.16 6.20
CA ILE A 202 18.37 5.67 6.91
C ILE A 202 19.65 6.16 6.22
N MET A 203 19.71 6.09 4.90
CA MET A 203 20.82 6.58 4.09
C MET A 203 20.82 8.11 3.94
N ASP A 204 19.85 8.84 4.51
CA ASP A 204 19.73 10.30 4.45
C ASP A 204 20.05 10.85 3.04
N ILE A 205 19.26 10.37 2.08
CA ILE A 205 19.37 10.78 0.67
C ILE A 205 18.55 12.05 0.49
N LYS A 206 19.22 13.13 0.07
CA LYS A 206 18.61 14.43 -0.19
C LYS A 206 17.40 14.29 -1.13
N GLU A 207 16.31 15.00 -0.83
CA GLU A 207 15.03 15.00 -1.56
C GLU A 207 14.22 13.69 -1.53
N LYS A 208 14.84 12.55 -1.20
CA LYS A 208 14.15 11.25 -1.10
C LYS A 208 13.78 10.88 0.33
N SER A 209 14.59 11.29 1.32
CA SER A 209 14.31 11.06 2.74
C SER A 209 12.94 11.62 3.14
N LYS A 210 12.19 10.84 3.93
CA LYS A 210 10.93 11.32 4.55
C LYS A 210 11.18 12.02 5.87
N ASP A 211 12.41 12.01 6.35
CA ASP A 211 12.82 12.69 7.56
C ASP A 211 13.13 14.16 7.28
N ASN A 212 12.22 15.03 7.71
CA ASN A 212 12.30 16.47 7.47
C ASN A 212 11.74 17.25 8.66
N ARG A 213 11.98 18.57 8.67
CA ARG A 213 11.59 19.45 9.77
C ARG A 213 10.10 19.38 10.14
N ASN A 214 9.20 19.23 9.17
CA ASN A 214 7.77 19.10 9.46
C ASN A 214 7.47 17.76 10.13
N ALA A 215 8.10 16.67 9.68
CA ALA A 215 7.98 15.36 10.30
C ALA A 215 8.44 15.39 11.78
N TRP A 216 9.54 16.08 12.11
CA TRP A 216 10.00 16.23 13.49
C TRP A 216 9.01 16.99 14.38
N LYS A 217 8.42 18.08 13.86
CA LYS A 217 7.38 18.82 14.60
C LYS A 217 6.14 17.95 14.85
N ASP A 218 5.70 17.21 13.84
CA ASP A 218 4.58 16.28 13.98
C ASP A 218 4.91 15.13 14.96
N LEU A 219 6.14 14.60 14.93
CA LEU A 219 6.59 13.57 15.87
C LEU A 219 6.55 14.07 17.33
N ALA A 220 6.96 15.31 17.61
CA ALA A 220 6.87 15.89 18.95
C ALA A 220 5.41 16.01 19.45
N ILE A 221 4.47 16.23 18.54
CA ILE A 221 3.04 16.27 18.84
C ILE A 221 2.48 14.87 19.10
N ILE A 222 2.88 13.87 18.33
CA ILE A 222 2.23 12.55 18.30
C ILE A 222 2.93 11.51 19.18
N CYS A 223 4.26 11.52 19.23
CA CYS A 223 5.10 10.48 19.81
C CYS A 223 5.83 10.95 21.08
N ASN A 224 6.31 10.01 21.90
CA ASN A 224 7.18 10.30 23.04
C ASN A 224 8.63 9.97 22.68
N ARG A 225 9.28 10.91 21.97
CA ARG A 225 10.64 10.79 21.43
C ARG A 225 11.41 12.11 21.62
N PRO A 226 11.71 12.52 22.86
CA PRO A 226 12.40 13.79 23.13
C PRO A 226 13.72 13.93 22.37
N GLU A 227 14.41 12.82 22.09
CA GLU A 227 15.63 12.76 21.28
C GLU A 227 15.42 13.14 19.80
N LEU A 228 14.18 13.13 19.31
CA LEU A 228 13.77 13.55 17.97
C LEU A 228 12.97 14.86 17.99
N HIS A 229 13.12 15.69 19.04
CA HIS A 229 12.52 17.02 19.09
C HIS A 229 13.51 18.07 18.54
N ILE A 230 12.98 19.09 17.88
CA ILE A 230 13.79 20.23 17.44
C ILE A 230 14.13 21.09 18.66
N ASP A 231 15.41 21.42 18.82
CA ASP A 231 15.87 22.34 19.86
C ASP A 231 15.32 23.77 19.61
N GLU A 232 14.55 24.29 20.57
CA GLU A 232 13.97 25.63 20.51
C GLU A 232 15.04 26.73 20.58
N CYS A 233 16.19 26.47 21.23
CA CYS A 233 17.31 27.40 21.27
C CYS A 233 18.06 27.47 19.93
N ARG A 234 17.97 26.41 19.11
CA ARG A 234 18.61 26.31 17.79
C ARG A 234 17.61 25.81 16.75
N PRO A 235 16.54 26.58 16.45
CA PRO A 235 15.42 26.10 15.65
C PRO A 235 15.83 25.75 14.21
N ASN A 236 16.95 26.27 13.72
CA ASN A 236 17.44 26.03 12.35
C ASN A 236 18.37 24.82 12.23
N VAL A 237 18.72 24.16 13.34
CA VAL A 237 19.58 22.97 13.32
C VAL A 237 18.72 21.75 13.59
N MET A 238 18.58 20.88 12.59
CA MET A 238 17.97 19.57 12.80
C MET A 238 19.03 18.62 13.36
N PRO A 239 18.80 17.98 14.52
CA PRO A 239 19.70 16.95 15.01
C PRO A 239 19.76 15.80 14.01
N LYS A 240 20.88 15.07 13.99
CA LYS A 240 20.92 13.81 13.25
C LYS A 240 20.12 12.77 14.01
N ALA A 241 19.15 12.15 13.34
CA ALA A 241 18.42 11.05 13.93
C ALA A 241 19.36 9.87 14.20
N VAL A 242 19.05 9.10 15.23
CA VAL A 242 19.86 7.95 15.66
C VAL A 242 19.97 6.83 14.61
N TYR A 243 19.04 6.78 13.66
CA TYR A 243 19.02 5.85 12.53
C TYR A 243 19.73 6.37 11.28
N THR A 244 20.22 7.61 11.28
CA THR A 244 20.85 8.20 10.10
C THR A 244 22.32 7.81 10.02
N LEU A 245 22.71 7.21 8.89
CA LEU A 245 24.08 6.78 8.68
C LEU A 245 25.04 7.94 8.42
N THR A 246 26.25 7.83 8.95
CA THR A 246 27.38 8.70 8.60
C THR A 246 27.86 8.43 7.16
N LYS A 247 28.66 9.33 6.60
CA LYS A 247 29.20 9.18 5.23
C LYS A 247 30.00 7.89 5.06
N ASP A 248 30.80 7.52 6.06
CA ASP A 248 31.61 6.29 6.02
C ASP A 248 30.74 5.03 6.16
N GLN A 249 29.69 5.07 6.98
CA GLN A 249 28.70 3.99 7.06
C GLN A 249 27.94 3.82 5.74
N LYS A 250 27.46 4.91 5.12
CA LYS A 250 26.83 4.88 3.79
C LYS A 250 27.75 4.23 2.74
N ARG A 251 29.05 4.56 2.75
CA ARG A 251 30.04 3.96 1.86
C ARG A 251 30.15 2.45 2.07
N LYS A 252 30.27 1.99 3.33
CA LYS A 252 30.32 0.55 3.65
C LYS A 252 29.09 -0.20 3.15
N VAL A 253 27.89 0.37 3.31
CA VAL A 253 26.65 -0.22 2.78
C VAL A 253 26.72 -0.34 1.25
N CYS A 254 27.09 0.73 0.54
CA CYS A 254 27.21 0.70 -0.91
C CYS A 254 28.25 -0.31 -1.40
N GLU A 255 29.42 -0.38 -0.77
CA GLU A 255 30.47 -1.36 -1.06
C GLU A 255 29.98 -2.79 -0.83
N TRP A 256 29.31 -3.04 0.29
CA TRP A 256 28.71 -4.33 0.59
C TRP A 256 27.68 -4.74 -0.48
N VAL A 257 26.78 -3.83 -0.88
CA VAL A 257 25.79 -4.10 -1.94
C VAL A 257 26.46 -4.44 -3.27
N LYS A 258 27.59 -3.81 -3.61
CA LYS A 258 28.37 -4.15 -4.82
C LYS A 258 28.97 -5.57 -4.78
N CYS A 259 29.27 -6.06 -3.58
CA CYS A 259 29.84 -7.39 -3.36
C CYS A 259 28.77 -8.49 -3.29
N LEU A 260 27.49 -8.15 -3.14
CA LEU A 260 26.41 -9.14 -3.10
C LEU A 260 26.36 -9.96 -4.40
N ARG A 261 26.24 -11.28 -4.23
CA ARG A 261 26.05 -12.26 -5.31
C ARG A 261 24.90 -13.18 -4.91
N PHE A 262 24.01 -13.43 -5.85
CA PHE A 262 22.85 -14.28 -5.67
C PHE A 262 22.86 -15.41 -6.70
N SER A 263 22.18 -16.51 -6.40
CA SER A 263 21.95 -17.57 -7.38
C SER A 263 21.11 -17.04 -8.55
N ASP A 264 21.21 -17.71 -9.70
CA ASP A 264 20.42 -17.35 -10.86
C ASP A 264 18.91 -17.40 -10.54
N GLY A 265 18.16 -16.45 -11.11
CA GLY A 265 16.72 -16.26 -10.86
C GLY A 265 16.33 -15.69 -9.48
N TYR A 266 17.27 -15.49 -8.54
CA TYR A 266 16.92 -15.03 -7.18
C TYR A 266 16.75 -13.52 -7.06
N SER A 267 17.71 -12.73 -7.57
CA SER A 267 17.69 -11.26 -7.56
C SER A 267 18.48 -10.75 -8.76
N SER A 268 18.22 -9.51 -9.20
CA SER A 268 19.06 -8.89 -10.21
C SER A 268 20.46 -8.55 -9.65
N ASN A 269 21.40 -8.24 -10.55
CA ASN A 269 22.75 -7.83 -10.15
C ASN A 269 22.73 -6.42 -9.54
N LEU A 270 22.60 -6.36 -8.21
CA LEU A 270 22.49 -5.11 -7.44
C LEU A 270 23.70 -4.19 -7.57
N PHE A 271 24.86 -4.69 -8.00
CA PHE A 271 26.02 -3.86 -8.32
C PHE A 271 25.67 -2.70 -9.25
N ARG A 272 24.81 -2.95 -10.24
CA ARG A 272 24.39 -1.96 -11.25
C ARG A 272 23.49 -0.87 -10.69
N CYS A 273 22.96 -1.06 -9.49
CA CYS A 273 22.09 -0.11 -8.81
C CYS A 273 22.87 0.82 -7.87
N VAL A 274 24.19 0.62 -7.68
CA VAL A 274 24.98 1.38 -6.70
C VAL A 274 25.67 2.56 -7.35
N ASP A 275 25.39 3.76 -6.84
CA ASP A 275 26.09 5.00 -7.16
C ASP A 275 27.06 5.33 -6.02
N MET A 276 28.35 5.12 -6.26
CA MET A 276 29.42 5.38 -5.28
C MET A 276 29.77 6.86 -5.12
N THR A 277 29.37 7.70 -6.07
CA THR A 277 29.63 9.15 -6.01
C THR A 277 28.64 9.80 -5.06
N GLU A 278 27.35 9.49 -5.24
CA GLU A 278 26.25 10.01 -4.40
C GLU A 278 25.92 9.12 -3.19
N LEU A 279 26.60 7.98 -3.04
CA LEU A 279 26.39 6.98 -1.98
C LEU A 279 24.92 6.57 -1.82
N ARG A 280 24.29 6.18 -2.94
CA ARG A 280 22.87 5.84 -3.01
C ARG A 280 22.60 4.63 -3.90
N LEU A 281 21.40 4.08 -3.77
CA LEU A 281 20.87 3.10 -4.70
C LEU A 281 19.93 3.77 -5.71
N HIS A 282 19.97 3.32 -6.95
CA HIS A 282 19.10 3.77 -8.03
C HIS A 282 18.61 2.60 -8.88
N SER A 283 17.48 2.80 -9.56
CA SER A 283 16.94 1.87 -10.56
C SER A 283 16.73 0.43 -10.07
N MET A 284 16.50 0.21 -8.77
CA MET A 284 16.15 -1.09 -8.24
C MET A 284 14.74 -1.50 -8.69
N LYS A 285 14.61 -2.77 -9.10
CA LYS A 285 13.30 -3.35 -9.45
C LYS A 285 12.51 -3.69 -8.18
N SER A 286 11.20 -3.78 -8.30
CA SER A 286 10.34 -4.14 -7.15
C SER A 286 10.73 -5.48 -6.51
N HIS A 287 11.11 -6.47 -7.33
CA HIS A 287 11.62 -7.76 -6.85
C HIS A 287 12.93 -7.62 -6.06
N ASP A 288 13.85 -6.77 -6.52
CA ASP A 288 15.12 -6.53 -5.82
C ASP A 288 14.85 -5.87 -4.45
N CYS A 289 13.93 -4.90 -4.41
CA CYS A 289 13.50 -4.25 -3.17
C CYS A 289 12.81 -5.23 -2.20
N HIS A 290 11.98 -6.13 -2.72
CA HIS A 290 11.35 -7.21 -1.94
C HIS A 290 12.40 -8.08 -1.25
N ILE A 291 13.36 -8.62 -2.02
CA ILE A 291 14.46 -9.42 -1.48
C ILE A 291 15.26 -8.62 -0.46
N PHE A 292 15.54 -7.35 -0.75
CA PHE A 292 16.31 -6.50 0.15
C PHE A 292 15.59 -6.32 1.49
N MET A 293 14.29 -5.98 1.48
CA MET A 293 13.54 -5.83 2.72
C MET A 293 13.43 -7.12 3.52
N GLN A 294 13.15 -8.24 2.86
CA GLN A 294 12.92 -9.49 3.55
C GLN A 294 14.19 -10.13 4.12
N LYS A 295 15.34 -9.93 3.47
CA LYS A 295 16.56 -10.70 3.77
C LYS A 295 17.77 -9.83 4.08
N LEU A 296 17.84 -8.62 3.55
CA LEU A 296 19.07 -7.83 3.54
C LEU A 296 19.01 -6.62 4.48
N ILE A 297 17.85 -6.00 4.73
CA ILE A 297 17.74 -4.84 5.63
C ILE A 297 18.36 -5.11 7.02
N PRO A 298 18.04 -6.22 7.71
CA PRO A 298 18.62 -6.49 9.02
C PRO A 298 20.15 -6.58 8.95
N VAL A 299 20.69 -7.24 7.93
CA VAL A 299 22.14 -7.42 7.75
C VAL A 299 22.82 -6.11 7.34
N ALA A 300 22.17 -5.31 6.50
CA ALA A 300 22.71 -4.06 5.97
C ALA A 300 22.99 -3.03 7.07
N PHE A 301 22.17 -3.04 8.13
CA PHE A 301 22.18 -2.01 9.15
C PHE A 301 22.54 -2.50 10.56
N LEU A 302 22.74 -3.81 10.76
CA LEU A 302 22.93 -4.46 12.07
C LEU A 302 23.95 -3.76 12.98
N GLU A 303 25.12 -3.42 12.44
CA GLU A 303 26.22 -2.79 13.21
C GLU A 303 26.20 -1.26 13.14
N MET A 304 25.26 -0.68 12.40
CA MET A 304 25.26 0.75 12.07
C MET A 304 24.11 1.52 12.74
N VAL A 305 23.02 0.84 13.08
CA VAL A 305 21.83 1.39 13.74
C VAL A 305 21.70 0.76 15.13
N PRO A 306 21.38 1.54 16.19
CA PRO A 306 21.26 0.99 17.55
C PRO A 306 20.18 -0.10 17.66
N GLU A 307 20.42 -1.12 18.49
CA GLU A 307 19.50 -2.28 18.65
C GLU A 307 18.04 -1.92 19.02
N HIS A 308 17.83 -0.76 19.64
CA HIS A 308 16.50 -0.31 20.07
C HIS A 308 15.68 0.36 18.97
N VAL A 309 16.23 0.47 17.75
CA VAL A 309 15.65 1.12 16.57
C VAL A 309 15.32 0.07 15.52
#